data_AF-A0A950BXJ6-F1
#
_entry.id   AF-A0A950BXJ6-F1
#
_cell.length_a   1.000
_cell.length_b   1.000
_cell.length_c   1.000
_cell.angle_alpha   90.00
_cell.angle_beta   90.00
_cell.angle_gamma   90.00
#
_symmetry.space_group_name_H-M   'P 1'
#
loop_
_entity.id
_entity.type
_entity.pdbx_description
1 polymer ?
#
loop_
_entity_poly.entity_id
_entity_poly.type
_entity_poly.pdbx_seq_one_letter_code
_entity_poly.pdbx_strand_id
1 'polypeptide(L)'
;MINREQDHELMHAQGEGHLITGTDASGQPLGAEPPPRRKMGIGQRIVVVLLLTVVLVPPMAGFYSYFSGVPLHLLAANKQKEEEAAEASAQSRISLVADKPHTLAIPDEVCKALGIRKGDRDSIAIAQPPTTMRPFVLPGSTALDPSRLARIRARFAPARVVKLAEVWDYNRNTGQTQYRTLRPGDKVSKGDLLGVFYSVDVGSKKNDLLQALVQLELDQEIMDKINQNIYAVPAVYRLTQERAVQGDRTEVNRALNNLKAWDIPQVEIDELHAEAKKIHADKNAWF
;
A
#
# COMPACT_ATOMS: atom_id res chain seq x y z
N MET A 1 -51.33 12.94 -25.82
CA MET A 1 -50.50 12.72 -27.01
C MET A 1 -49.27 13.60 -26.85
N ILE A 2 -48.22 13.04 -26.25
CA ILE A 2 -47.00 13.75 -25.87
C ILE A 2 -45.83 12.86 -26.30
N ASN A 3 -44.86 13.51 -26.94
CA ASN A 3 -43.75 12.98 -27.73
C ASN A 3 -43.00 11.80 -27.11
N ARG A 4 -42.93 10.70 -27.87
CA ARG A 4 -42.10 9.52 -27.63
C ARG A 4 -40.76 9.54 -28.40
N GLU A 5 -40.46 10.64 -29.08
CA GLU A 5 -39.34 10.74 -30.03
C GLU A 5 -38.09 11.44 -29.47
N GLN A 6 -38.10 11.94 -28.23
CA GLN A 6 -36.91 12.58 -27.63
C GLN A 6 -36.00 11.64 -26.82
N ASP A 7 -36.41 10.39 -26.56
CA ASP A 7 -35.62 9.44 -25.76
C ASP A 7 -34.57 8.65 -26.59
N HIS A 8 -34.52 8.83 -27.91
CA HIS A 8 -33.59 8.11 -28.78
C HIS A 8 -32.29 8.85 -29.14
N GLU A 9 -32.16 10.14 -28.81
CA GLU A 9 -30.94 10.92 -29.13
C GLU A 9 -29.94 11.06 -27.97
N LEU A 10 -30.26 10.61 -26.76
CA LEU A 10 -29.34 10.66 -25.60
C LEU A 10 -28.43 9.43 -25.44
N MET A 11 -28.53 8.43 -26.34
CA MET A 11 -27.77 7.18 -26.26
C MET A 11 -26.50 7.14 -27.15
N HIS A 12 -26.14 8.23 -27.85
CA HIS A 12 -24.98 8.24 -28.77
C HIS A 12 -23.79 9.13 -28.36
N ALA A 13 -23.77 9.68 -27.14
CA ALA A 13 -22.67 10.54 -26.66
C ALA A 13 -21.76 9.90 -25.60
N GLN A 14 -21.60 8.57 -25.62
CA GLN A 14 -20.58 7.85 -24.82
C GLN A 14 -19.73 6.99 -25.77
N GLY A 15 -18.67 7.59 -26.31
CA GLY A 15 -17.88 6.91 -27.34
C GLY A 15 -16.54 7.54 -27.69
N GLU A 16 -15.88 8.26 -26.79
CA GLU A 16 -14.45 8.57 -26.92
C GLU A 16 -13.73 8.23 -25.61
N GLY A 17 -13.54 6.93 -25.42
CA GLY A 17 -12.56 6.43 -24.48
C GLY A 17 -11.17 6.79 -24.99
N HIS A 18 -10.59 7.86 -24.44
CA HIS A 18 -9.15 8.06 -24.50
C HIS A 18 -8.47 6.86 -23.82
N LEU A 19 -8.05 5.91 -24.66
CA LEU A 19 -7.04 4.91 -24.36
C LEU A 19 -5.73 5.65 -24.05
N ILE A 20 -5.54 6.00 -22.77
CA ILE A 20 -4.21 6.30 -22.26
C ILE A 20 -3.53 4.95 -22.11
N THR A 21 -2.61 4.70 -23.04
CA THR A 21 -1.62 3.62 -23.00
C THR A 21 -0.82 3.72 -21.70
N GLY A 22 -1.24 2.97 -20.69
CA GLY A 22 -0.37 2.56 -19.59
C GLY A 22 0.51 1.42 -20.07
N THR A 23 1.76 1.72 -20.42
CA THR A 23 2.81 0.71 -20.59
C THR A 23 4.18 1.33 -20.27
N ASP A 24 4.66 1.01 -19.07
CA ASP A 24 6.05 0.81 -18.67
C ASP A 24 7.11 1.86 -19.06
N ALA A 25 7.20 2.91 -18.25
CA ALA A 25 8.47 3.61 -18.02
C ALA A 25 9.22 2.91 -16.87
N SER A 26 9.70 1.68 -17.09
CA SER A 26 10.80 1.14 -16.30
C SER A 26 12.08 1.84 -16.75
N GLY A 27 12.58 2.77 -15.93
CA GLY A 27 13.90 3.36 -16.13
C GLY A 27 14.96 2.26 -16.18
N GLN A 28 15.58 2.08 -17.35
CA GLN A 28 16.86 1.38 -17.46
C GLN A 28 17.90 2.20 -16.68
N PRO A 29 18.59 1.63 -15.67
CA PRO A 29 19.83 2.20 -15.20
C PRO A 29 20.88 2.11 -16.33
N LEU A 30 21.56 3.23 -16.54
CA LEU A 30 22.74 3.35 -17.39
C LEU A 30 23.75 2.23 -17.13
N GLY A 31 24.44 1.84 -18.22
CA GLY A 31 25.31 0.69 -18.33
C GLY A 31 26.28 0.50 -17.17
N ALA A 32 26.13 -0.62 -16.48
CA ALA A 32 27.23 -1.29 -15.83
C ALA A 32 27.88 -2.21 -16.86
N GLU A 33 29.17 -1.99 -17.15
CA GLU A 33 29.99 -2.86 -17.97
C GLU A 33 29.89 -4.32 -17.48
N PRO A 34 29.75 -5.30 -18.38
CA PRO A 34 29.79 -6.70 -17.99
C PRO A 34 31.16 -7.03 -17.38
N PRO A 35 31.21 -7.70 -16.22
CA PRO A 35 32.48 -8.10 -15.62
C PRO A 35 33.25 -9.01 -16.59
N PRO A 36 34.59 -8.92 -16.63
CA PRO A 36 35.40 -9.69 -17.57
C PRO A 36 35.11 -11.18 -17.37
N ARG A 37 34.62 -11.82 -18.44
CA ARG A 37 34.43 -13.27 -18.50
C ARG A 37 35.76 -13.95 -18.16
N ARG A 38 35.87 -14.45 -16.92
CA ARG A 38 36.98 -15.31 -16.51
C ARG A 38 37.01 -16.52 -17.42
N LYS A 39 38.02 -16.57 -18.29
CA LYS A 39 38.32 -17.75 -19.12
C LYS A 39 38.60 -18.92 -18.16
N MET A 40 37.63 -19.81 -17.96
CA MET A 40 37.84 -21.05 -17.21
C MET A 40 38.98 -21.83 -17.86
N GLY A 41 40.02 -22.10 -17.09
CA GLY A 41 41.15 -22.92 -17.51
C GLY A 41 40.69 -24.34 -17.86
N ILE A 42 41.41 -24.98 -18.77
CA ILE A 42 41.07 -26.29 -19.36
C ILE A 42 40.80 -27.35 -18.27
N GLY A 43 41.51 -27.30 -17.14
CA GLY A 43 41.30 -28.20 -16.00
C GLY A 43 39.93 -28.08 -15.33
N GLN A 44 39.34 -26.88 -15.26
CA GLN A 44 38.02 -26.68 -14.64
C GLN A 44 36.89 -27.15 -15.55
N ARG A 45 37.11 -27.17 -16.88
CA ARG A 45 36.14 -27.74 -17.84
C ARG A 45 36.05 -29.26 -17.70
N ILE A 46 37.16 -29.95 -17.44
CA ILE A 46 37.15 -31.41 -17.24
C ILE A 46 36.37 -31.77 -15.97
N VAL A 47 36.56 -31.03 -14.87
CA VAL A 47 35.83 -31.27 -13.61
C VAL A 47 34.33 -31.02 -13.76
N VAL A 48 33.92 -29.94 -14.45
CA VAL A 48 32.50 -29.66 -14.68
C VAL A 48 31.86 -30.71 -15.59
N VAL A 49 32.55 -31.19 -16.63
CA VAL A 49 32.05 -32.26 -17.49
C VAL A 49 31.90 -33.57 -16.70
N LEU A 50 32.84 -33.91 -15.83
CA LEU A 50 32.80 -35.13 -15.02
C LEU A 50 31.70 -35.07 -13.93
N LEU A 51 31.48 -33.91 -13.33
CA LEU A 51 30.40 -33.72 -12.34
C LEU A 51 29.02 -33.76 -13.02
N LEU A 52 28.92 -33.20 -14.23
CA LEU A 52 27.68 -33.21 -15.01
C LEU A 52 27.35 -34.62 -15.52
N THR A 53 28.34 -35.45 -15.89
CA THR A 53 28.07 -36.86 -16.22
C THR A 53 27.63 -37.68 -15.02
N VAL A 54 28.22 -37.48 -13.83
CA VAL A 54 27.81 -38.18 -12.60
C VAL A 54 26.38 -37.82 -12.15
N VAL A 55 25.93 -36.58 -12.39
CA VAL A 55 24.58 -36.14 -12.02
C VAL A 55 23.53 -36.51 -13.08
N LEU A 56 23.90 -36.56 -14.37
CA LEU A 56 22.92 -36.79 -15.45
C LEU A 56 22.72 -38.28 -15.82
N VAL A 57 23.72 -39.14 -15.59
CA VAL A 57 23.64 -40.57 -15.97
C VAL A 57 22.68 -41.39 -15.08
N PRO A 58 22.64 -41.21 -13.74
CA PRO A 58 21.72 -41.97 -12.88
C PRO A 58 20.21 -41.76 -13.18
N PRO A 59 19.71 -40.53 -13.43
CA PRO A 59 18.30 -40.34 -13.77
C PRO A 59 17.94 -40.90 -15.16
N MET A 60 18.87 -40.94 -16.12
CA MET A 60 18.63 -41.56 -17.43
C MET A 60 18.47 -43.09 -17.34
N ALA A 61 19.22 -43.77 -16.46
CA ALA A 61 19.04 -45.21 -16.23
C ALA A 61 17.69 -45.52 -15.53
N GLY A 62 17.26 -44.67 -14.59
CA GLY A 62 15.95 -44.78 -13.95
C GLY A 62 14.77 -44.47 -14.89
N PHE A 63 14.98 -43.59 -15.89
CA PHE A 63 13.94 -43.27 -16.87
C PHE A 63 13.79 -44.36 -17.95
N TYR A 64 14.91 -44.99 -18.37
CA TYR A 64 14.86 -46.11 -19.31
C TYR A 64 14.20 -47.37 -18.74
N SER A 65 14.33 -47.63 -17.44
CA SER A 65 13.63 -48.75 -16.79
C SER A 65 12.12 -48.50 -16.64
N TYR A 66 11.68 -47.24 -16.55
CA TYR A 66 10.26 -46.90 -16.49
C TYR A 66 9.55 -47.04 -17.84
N PHE A 67 10.22 -46.73 -18.96
CA PHE A 67 9.60 -46.76 -20.29
C PHE A 67 9.74 -48.09 -21.05
N SER A 68 10.73 -48.92 -20.73
CA SER A 68 10.96 -50.20 -21.44
C SER A 68 9.99 -51.31 -21.04
N GLY A 69 9.12 -51.11 -20.04
CA GLY A 69 8.09 -52.07 -19.67
C GLY A 69 8.62 -53.44 -19.23
N VAL A 70 9.93 -53.56 -18.97
CA VAL A 70 10.54 -54.77 -18.41
C VAL A 70 10.55 -54.60 -16.90
N PRO A 71 9.65 -55.28 -16.17
CA PRO A 71 9.62 -55.22 -14.71
C PRO A 71 10.93 -55.75 -14.11
N LEU A 72 11.77 -54.84 -13.61
CA LEU A 72 13.03 -55.13 -12.89
C LEU A 72 12.81 -55.73 -11.49
N HIS A 73 11.63 -56.29 -11.23
CA HIS A 73 11.27 -57.05 -10.02
C HIS A 73 11.19 -58.58 -10.26
N LEU A 74 11.55 -59.06 -11.45
CA LEU A 74 11.54 -60.50 -11.80
C LEU A 74 12.90 -61.22 -11.62
N LEU A 75 13.88 -60.62 -10.93
CA LEU A 75 15.13 -61.28 -10.50
C LEU A 75 15.25 -61.37 -8.97
N ALA A 76 14.12 -61.52 -8.27
CA ALA A 76 14.08 -62.01 -6.89
C ALA A 76 13.27 -63.31 -6.85
N ALA A 77 13.85 -64.35 -7.44
CA ALA A 77 13.43 -65.73 -7.19
C ALA A 77 13.79 -66.09 -5.74
N ASN A 78 12.88 -65.79 -4.80
CA ASN A 78 12.77 -66.54 -3.55
C ASN A 78 11.32 -66.55 -3.06
N LYS A 79 10.40 -66.86 -3.99
CA LYS A 79 8.97 -67.07 -3.75
C LYS A 79 8.72 -68.49 -3.21
N GLN A 80 9.32 -68.78 -2.05
CA GLN A 80 9.02 -69.98 -1.26
C GLN A 80 9.25 -69.76 0.25
N LYS A 81 9.36 -68.49 0.69
CA LYS A 81 9.51 -68.13 2.11
C LYS A 81 8.70 -66.90 2.51
N GLU A 82 7.54 -66.68 1.88
CA GLU A 82 6.65 -65.54 2.17
C GLU A 82 5.31 -65.93 2.83
N GLU A 83 4.90 -67.20 2.78
CA GLU A 83 3.68 -67.65 3.49
C GLU A 83 3.95 -67.99 4.97
N GLU A 84 5.19 -68.27 5.38
CA GLU A 84 5.59 -68.34 6.81
C GLU A 84 5.97 -66.97 7.41
N ALA A 85 6.21 -65.94 6.58
CA ALA A 85 6.58 -64.60 7.06
C ALA A 85 5.36 -63.70 7.33
N ALA A 86 4.21 -63.99 6.72
CA ALA A 86 2.98 -63.23 6.94
C ALA A 86 2.34 -63.50 8.32
N GLU A 87 2.44 -64.73 8.85
CA GLU A 87 1.93 -65.07 10.20
C GLU A 87 2.86 -64.60 11.32
N ALA A 88 4.17 -64.49 11.08
CA ALA A 88 5.11 -63.87 12.02
C ALA A 88 4.91 -62.34 12.15
N SER A 89 4.42 -61.67 11.11
CA SER A 89 4.18 -60.21 11.13
C SER A 89 2.95 -59.78 11.95
N ALA A 90 2.02 -60.70 12.25
CA ALA A 90 0.83 -60.41 13.05
C ALA A 90 1.12 -60.33 14.55
N GLN A 91 2.26 -60.86 15.01
CA GLN A 91 2.65 -60.93 16.42
C GLN A 91 3.45 -59.72 16.90
N SER A 92 3.92 -58.85 15.98
CA SER A 92 4.65 -57.62 16.30
C SER A 92 3.72 -56.42 16.56
N ARG A 93 2.48 -56.65 17.02
CA ARG A 93 1.52 -55.57 17.27
C ARG A 93 1.74 -54.98 18.65
N ILE A 94 2.08 -53.69 18.67
CA ILE A 94 2.07 -52.86 19.89
C ILE A 94 0.64 -52.86 20.43
N SER A 95 0.47 -53.27 21.69
CA SER A 95 -0.84 -53.33 22.35
C SER A 95 -0.89 -52.37 23.52
N LEU A 96 -2.09 -51.89 23.86
CA LEU A 96 -2.29 -51.07 25.03
C LEU A 96 -2.41 -51.98 26.26
N VAL A 97 -1.69 -51.65 27.33
CA VAL A 97 -1.72 -52.45 28.56
C VAL A 97 -3.08 -52.25 29.24
N ALA A 98 -3.88 -53.31 29.34
CA ALA A 98 -5.29 -53.26 29.76
C ALA A 98 -5.52 -52.51 31.09
N ASP A 99 -4.55 -52.54 32.01
CA ASP A 99 -4.67 -51.95 33.35
C ASP A 99 -3.92 -50.62 33.52
N LYS A 100 -3.30 -50.08 32.46
CA LYS A 100 -2.53 -48.82 32.51
C LYS A 100 -2.89 -47.91 31.34
N PRO A 101 -3.78 -46.92 31.56
CA PRO A 101 -4.12 -45.98 30.50
C PRO A 101 -2.86 -45.25 30.03
N HIS A 102 -2.74 -45.03 28.73
CA HIS A 102 -1.59 -44.40 28.07
C HIS A 102 -0.26 -45.17 28.16
N THR A 103 -0.26 -46.46 28.51
CA THR A 103 0.93 -47.32 28.47
C THR A 103 0.85 -48.31 27.32
N LEU A 104 1.88 -48.33 26.48
CA LEU A 104 2.00 -49.26 25.35
C LEU A 104 2.95 -50.41 25.71
N ALA A 105 2.52 -51.64 25.47
CA ALA A 105 3.35 -52.82 25.51
C ALA A 105 4.00 -53.02 24.14
N ILE A 106 5.33 -52.98 24.12
CA ILE A 106 6.13 -53.13 22.91
C ILE A 106 6.81 -54.50 22.96
N PRO A 107 6.68 -55.34 21.92
CA PRO A 107 7.39 -56.61 21.86
C PRO A 107 8.91 -56.46 21.91
N ASP A 108 9.60 -57.39 22.58
CA ASP A 108 11.05 -57.33 22.82
C ASP A 108 11.89 -57.27 21.53
N GLU A 109 11.42 -57.91 20.46
CA GLU A 109 12.06 -57.87 19.14
C GLU A 109 12.10 -56.45 18.59
N VAL A 110 11.01 -55.71 18.75
CA VAL A 110 10.90 -54.30 18.35
C VAL A 110 11.78 -53.43 19.24
N CYS A 111 11.82 -53.69 20.55
CA CYS A 111 12.72 -52.99 21.48
C CYS A 111 14.20 -53.21 21.12
N LYS A 112 14.58 -54.41 20.69
CA LYS A 112 15.95 -54.73 20.21
C LYS A 112 16.25 -54.10 18.86
N ALA A 113 15.33 -54.17 17.90
CA ALA A 113 15.48 -53.59 16.57
C ALA A 113 15.59 -52.05 16.62
N LEU A 114 14.84 -51.40 17.51
CA LEU A 114 14.89 -49.94 17.73
C LEU A 114 16.05 -49.51 18.63
N GLY A 115 16.81 -50.44 19.20
CA GLY A 115 17.92 -50.14 20.10
C GLY A 115 17.51 -49.57 21.46
N ILE A 116 16.23 -49.67 21.83
CA ILE A 116 15.74 -49.34 23.18
C ILE A 116 16.36 -50.30 24.20
N ARG A 117 16.52 -51.57 23.82
CA ARG A 117 17.24 -52.59 24.60
C ARG A 117 18.54 -52.96 23.90
N LYS A 118 19.68 -52.80 24.59
CA LYS A 118 21.01 -53.16 24.07
C LYS A 118 21.57 -54.32 24.91
N GLY A 119 21.51 -55.54 24.38
CA GLY A 119 21.76 -56.77 25.15
C GLY A 119 20.59 -57.08 26.08
N ASP A 120 20.87 -57.41 27.34
CA ASP A 120 19.86 -57.64 28.40
C ASP A 120 19.60 -56.39 29.27
N ARG A 121 19.89 -55.20 28.74
CA ARG A 121 19.71 -53.92 29.46
C ARG A 121 18.86 -52.94 28.67
N ASP A 122 17.86 -52.37 29.34
CA ASP A 122 17.06 -51.28 28.80
C ASP A 122 17.84 -49.97 28.86
N SER A 123 17.95 -49.29 27.72
CA SER A 123 18.59 -47.99 27.59
C SER A 123 17.63 -46.88 28.03
N ILE A 124 17.22 -46.92 29.30
CA ILE A 124 16.31 -45.91 29.88
C ILE A 124 17.16 -44.80 30.48
N ALA A 125 17.05 -43.60 29.93
CA ALA A 125 17.55 -42.39 30.56
C ALA A 125 16.47 -41.83 31.50
N ILE A 126 16.80 -41.66 32.78
CA ILE A 126 15.90 -41.00 33.73
C ILE A 126 15.87 -39.50 33.38
N ALA A 127 14.69 -38.96 33.14
CA ALA A 127 14.51 -37.54 32.90
C ALA A 127 14.99 -36.75 34.13
N GLN A 128 16.04 -35.96 33.97
CA GLN A 128 16.55 -35.09 35.02
C GLN A 128 15.90 -33.70 34.88
N PRO A 129 15.55 -33.03 36.00
CA PRO A 129 15.10 -31.66 35.95
C PRO A 129 16.19 -30.78 35.33
N PRO A 130 15.86 -29.84 34.43
CA PRO A 130 16.84 -28.99 33.80
C PRO A 130 17.54 -28.13 34.86
N THR A 131 18.86 -28.25 34.96
CA THR A 131 19.70 -27.52 35.92
C THR A 131 20.12 -26.14 35.42
N THR A 132 19.98 -25.88 34.12
CA THR A 132 20.34 -24.61 33.50
C THR A 132 19.21 -24.09 32.62
N MET A 133 18.86 -22.82 32.79
CA MET A 133 17.98 -22.13 31.86
C MET A 133 18.82 -21.55 30.72
N ARG A 134 18.41 -21.80 29.47
CA ARG A 134 19.05 -21.16 28.31
C ARG A 134 18.61 -19.69 28.26
N PRO A 135 19.52 -18.72 28.13
CA PRO A 135 19.14 -17.32 28.00
C PRO A 135 18.32 -17.12 26.73
N PHE A 136 17.17 -16.46 26.89
CA PHE A 136 16.30 -16.11 25.78
C PHE A 136 16.78 -14.79 25.16
N VAL A 137 17.46 -14.88 24.01
CA VAL A 137 17.92 -13.72 23.26
C VAL A 137 16.88 -13.36 22.21
N LEU A 138 16.14 -12.28 22.46
CA LEU A 138 15.20 -11.70 21.50
C LEU A 138 15.89 -10.60 20.69
N PRO A 139 16.06 -10.75 19.37
CA PRO A 139 16.43 -9.60 18.54
C PRO A 139 15.30 -8.58 18.57
N GLY A 140 15.63 -7.35 18.96
CA GLY A 140 14.70 -6.22 18.97
C GLY A 140 15.12 -5.14 17.96
N SER A 141 14.16 -4.32 17.54
CA SER A 141 14.43 -3.12 16.73
C SER A 141 13.76 -1.92 17.38
N THR A 142 14.42 -0.77 17.34
CA THR A 142 13.85 0.52 17.77
C THR A 142 13.07 1.13 16.60
N ALA A 143 11.85 0.64 16.38
CA ALA A 143 10.94 1.24 15.42
C ALA A 143 10.46 2.62 15.92
N LEU A 144 10.08 3.50 15.00
CA LEU A 144 9.45 4.76 15.35
C LEU A 144 8.09 4.49 16.02
N ASP A 145 7.78 5.25 17.06
CA ASP A 145 6.49 5.19 17.74
C ASP A 145 5.38 5.64 16.76
N PRO A 146 4.47 4.75 16.33
CA PRO A 146 3.44 5.09 15.36
C PRO A 146 2.47 6.15 15.90
N SER A 147 2.33 6.30 17.22
CA SER A 147 1.49 7.34 17.82
C SER A 147 2.07 8.75 17.66
N ARG A 148 3.38 8.86 17.43
CA ARG A 148 4.09 10.13 17.24
C ARG A 148 4.42 10.41 15.77
N LEU A 149 4.07 9.50 14.87
CA LEU A 149 4.34 9.64 13.44
C LEU A 149 3.14 10.32 12.76
N ALA A 150 3.34 11.56 12.32
CA ALA A 150 2.37 12.30 11.52
C ALA A 150 2.78 12.29 10.04
N ARG A 151 1.91 11.77 9.16
CA ARG A 151 2.12 11.85 7.70
C ARG A 151 1.38 13.06 7.15
N ILE A 152 2.14 14.05 6.69
CA ILE A 152 1.61 15.28 6.11
C ILE A 152 1.31 15.05 4.63
N ARG A 153 0.12 15.49 4.20
CA ARG A 153 -0.34 15.46 2.80
C ARG A 153 -1.06 16.76 2.50
N ALA A 154 -0.91 17.29 1.29
CA ALA A 154 -1.78 18.36 0.82
C ALA A 154 -3.21 17.80 0.67
N ARG A 155 -4.22 18.57 1.10
CA ARG A 155 -5.63 18.18 0.97
C ARG A 155 -6.23 18.45 -0.41
N PHE A 156 -5.49 19.19 -1.24
CA PHE A 156 -5.88 19.55 -2.60
C PHE A 156 -4.91 18.95 -3.62
N ALA A 157 -5.43 18.61 -4.79
CA ALA A 157 -4.69 18.14 -5.95
C ALA A 157 -5.36 18.73 -7.19
N PRO A 158 -4.62 19.29 -8.16
CA PRO A 158 -3.15 19.30 -8.30
C PRO A 158 -2.47 20.37 -7.42
N ALA A 159 -1.28 20.03 -6.91
CA ALA A 159 -0.45 20.93 -6.10
C ALA A 159 0.98 20.99 -6.67
N ARG A 160 1.42 22.19 -7.04
CA ARG A 160 2.80 22.47 -7.46
C ARG A 160 3.58 23.03 -6.29
N VAL A 161 4.75 22.46 -6.01
CA VAL A 161 5.66 22.99 -4.97
C VAL A 161 6.26 24.29 -5.49
N VAL A 162 6.05 25.40 -4.76
CA VAL A 162 6.63 26.70 -5.08
C VAL A 162 7.95 26.87 -4.35
N LYS A 163 7.92 26.64 -3.03
CA LYS A 163 9.07 26.81 -2.16
C LYS A 163 9.06 25.73 -1.09
N LEU A 164 10.23 25.15 -0.81
CA LEU A 164 10.44 24.32 0.37
C LEU A 164 11.01 25.17 1.50
N ALA A 165 10.75 24.77 2.73
CA ALA A 165 11.35 25.42 3.88
C ALA A 165 12.87 25.33 3.83
N GLU A 166 13.51 26.38 4.34
CA GLU A 166 14.96 26.48 4.44
C GLU A 166 15.35 26.30 5.91
N VAL A 167 16.36 25.46 6.14
CA VAL A 167 16.95 25.20 7.45
C VAL A 167 18.38 25.71 7.42
N TRP A 168 18.83 26.30 8.52
CA TRP A 168 20.22 26.69 8.68
C TRP A 168 21.09 25.43 8.76
N ASP A 169 22.15 25.37 7.97
CA ASP A 169 23.13 24.28 8.00
C ASP A 169 24.53 24.84 8.16
N TYR A 170 25.30 24.19 9.01
CA TYR A 170 26.67 24.58 9.28
C TYR A 170 27.59 23.86 8.28
N ASN A 171 28.12 24.62 7.33
CA ASN A 171 29.05 24.06 6.36
C ASN A 171 30.45 23.93 6.98
N ARG A 172 30.87 22.69 7.25
CA ARG A 172 32.18 22.39 7.87
C ARG A 172 33.37 22.87 7.04
N ASN A 173 33.22 22.98 5.72
CA ASN A 173 34.33 23.34 4.84
C ASN A 173 34.58 24.85 4.81
N THR A 174 33.53 25.67 4.89
CA THR A 174 33.63 27.14 4.85
C THR A 174 33.55 27.77 6.24
N GLY A 175 33.08 27.03 7.25
CA GLY A 175 32.83 27.56 8.60
C GLY A 175 31.66 28.54 8.68
N GLN A 176 30.88 28.68 7.60
CA GLN A 176 29.76 29.61 7.52
C GLN A 176 28.42 28.88 7.59
N THR A 177 27.47 29.48 8.30
CA THR A 177 26.07 29.04 8.30
C THR A 177 25.42 29.42 6.98
N GLN A 178 24.90 28.44 6.25
CA GLN A 178 24.20 28.63 4.99
C GLN A 178 22.77 28.12 5.11
N TYR A 179 21.83 28.79 4.45
CA TYR A 179 20.47 28.29 4.34
C TYR A 179 20.41 27.22 3.24
N ARG A 180 19.81 26.07 3.56
CA ARG A 180 19.56 25.00 2.59
C ARG A 180 18.13 24.54 2.66
N THR A 181 17.64 23.93 1.59
CA THR A 181 16.33 23.28 1.58
C THR A 181 16.26 22.13 2.59
N LEU A 182 15.07 21.95 3.14
CA LEU A 182 14.73 20.89 4.08
C LEU A 182 14.89 19.50 3.44
N ARG A 183 15.50 18.56 4.18
CA ARG A 183 15.82 17.20 3.74
C ARG A 183 15.29 16.17 4.73
N PRO A 184 15.11 14.90 4.32
CA PRO A 184 14.79 13.82 5.24
C PRO A 184 15.85 13.71 6.35
N GLY A 185 15.40 13.66 7.60
CA GLY A 185 16.27 13.61 8.80
C GLY A 185 16.44 14.94 9.52
N ASP A 186 16.02 16.06 8.92
CA ASP A 186 16.01 17.36 9.58
C ASP A 186 14.99 17.40 10.72
N LYS A 187 15.34 18.11 11.81
CA LYS A 187 14.44 18.32 12.94
C LYS A 187 13.48 19.46 12.62
N VAL A 188 12.19 19.22 12.85
CA VAL A 188 11.11 20.20 12.68
C VAL A 188 10.24 20.22 13.93
N SER A 189 9.73 21.40 14.26
CA SER A 189 8.79 21.62 15.35
C SER A 189 7.36 21.75 14.82
N LYS A 190 6.37 21.55 15.71
CA LYS A 190 4.96 21.74 15.35
C LYS A 190 4.72 23.21 15.01
N GLY A 191 4.19 23.45 13.82
CA GLY A 191 3.91 24.80 13.32
C GLY A 191 5.00 25.37 12.41
N ASP A 192 6.12 24.68 12.25
CA ASP A 192 7.15 25.11 11.31
C ASP A 192 6.64 25.01 9.87
N LEU A 193 6.95 26.03 9.06
CA LEU A 193 6.69 25.99 7.63
C LEU A 193 7.52 24.86 7.02
N LEU A 194 6.89 23.95 6.29
CA LEU A 194 7.58 22.87 5.56
C LEU A 194 7.71 23.19 4.06
N GLY A 195 6.72 23.87 3.52
CA GLY A 195 6.69 24.28 2.13
C GLY A 195 5.45 25.08 1.79
N VAL A 196 5.55 25.83 0.71
CA VAL A 196 4.48 26.61 0.10
C VAL A 196 4.09 25.90 -1.19
N PHE A 197 2.80 25.59 -1.30
CA PHE A 197 2.22 24.91 -2.44
C PHE A 197 1.29 25.87 -3.18
N TYR A 198 1.32 25.80 -4.50
CA TYR A 198 0.40 26.50 -5.37
C TYR A 198 -0.57 25.50 -5.98
N SER A 199 -1.84 25.86 -5.99
CA SER A 199 -2.89 25.06 -6.63
C SER A 199 -3.84 25.96 -7.39
N VAL A 200 -4.10 25.59 -8.64
CA VAL A 200 -5.05 26.28 -9.52
C VAL A 200 -6.47 26.08 -8.98
N ASP A 201 -6.79 24.90 -8.46
CA ASP A 201 -8.11 24.55 -7.95
C ASP A 201 -8.48 25.37 -6.71
N VAL A 202 -7.53 25.59 -5.81
CA VAL A 202 -7.71 26.49 -4.66
C VAL A 202 -7.99 27.91 -5.15
N GLY A 203 -7.25 28.38 -6.15
CA GLY A 203 -7.49 29.68 -6.78
C GLY A 203 -8.90 29.78 -7.38
N SER A 204 -9.33 28.77 -8.13
CA SER A 204 -10.68 28.71 -8.71
C SER A 204 -11.77 28.73 -7.63
N LYS A 205 -11.62 28.00 -6.51
CA LYS A 205 -12.62 28.03 -5.43
C LYS A 205 -12.65 29.31 -4.63
N LYS A 206 -11.51 29.98 -4.47
CA LYS A 206 -11.48 31.34 -3.90
C LYS A 206 -12.23 32.32 -4.81
N ASN A 207 -12.01 32.23 -6.11
CA ASN A 207 -12.74 33.04 -7.09
C ASN A 207 -14.24 32.73 -7.10
N ASP A 208 -14.64 31.45 -7.02
CA ASP A 208 -16.05 31.04 -6.90
C ASP A 208 -16.72 31.68 -5.66
N LEU A 209 -16.03 31.71 -4.51
CA LEU A 209 -16.53 32.37 -3.30
C LEU A 209 -16.63 33.88 -3.50
N LEU A 210 -15.58 34.51 -4.03
CA LEU A 210 -15.53 35.96 -4.26
C LEU A 210 -16.69 36.39 -5.17
N GLN A 211 -16.92 35.66 -6.27
CA GLN A 211 -18.01 35.92 -7.20
C GLN A 211 -19.37 35.77 -6.52
N ALA A 212 -19.60 34.70 -5.75
CA ALA A 212 -20.86 34.50 -5.03
C ALA A 212 -21.13 35.59 -3.99
N LEU A 213 -20.08 36.10 -3.33
CA LEU A 213 -20.22 37.22 -2.38
C LEU A 213 -20.58 38.53 -3.07
N VAL A 214 -19.92 38.85 -4.18
CA VAL A 214 -20.22 40.07 -4.95
C VAL A 214 -21.65 40.01 -5.50
N GLN A 215 -22.07 38.85 -6.01
CA GLN A 215 -23.44 38.66 -6.51
C GLN A 215 -24.47 38.82 -5.38
N LEU A 216 -24.24 38.20 -4.22
CA LEU A 216 -25.13 38.31 -3.07
C LEU A 216 -25.30 39.77 -2.61
N GLU A 217 -24.21 40.54 -2.51
CA GLU A 217 -24.27 41.95 -2.10
C GLU A 217 -25.02 42.80 -3.13
N LEU A 218 -24.82 42.53 -4.43
CA LEU A 218 -25.54 43.21 -5.50
C LEU A 218 -27.05 42.94 -5.43
N ASP A 219 -27.44 41.66 -5.33
CA ASP A 219 -28.85 41.27 -5.30
C ASP A 219 -29.53 41.72 -3.98
N GLN A 220 -28.77 41.77 -2.88
CA GLN A 220 -29.24 42.37 -1.64
C GLN A 220 -29.47 43.89 -1.78
N GLU A 221 -28.58 44.64 -2.44
CA GLU A 221 -28.79 46.07 -2.71
C GLU A 221 -30.01 46.31 -3.62
N ILE A 222 -30.21 45.47 -4.64
CA ILE A 222 -31.38 45.51 -5.52
C ILE A 222 -32.65 45.26 -4.71
N MET A 223 -32.64 44.24 -3.85
CA MET A 223 -33.76 43.91 -2.98
C MET A 223 -34.07 45.06 -2.01
N ASP A 224 -33.05 45.71 -1.44
CA ASP A 224 -33.21 46.86 -0.55
C ASP A 224 -33.83 48.06 -1.29
N LYS A 225 -33.42 48.32 -2.54
CA LYS A 225 -34.03 49.37 -3.40
C LYS A 225 -35.48 49.05 -3.76
N ILE A 226 -35.81 47.77 -4.00
CA ILE A 226 -37.19 47.33 -4.23
C ILE A 226 -38.03 47.52 -2.96
N ASN A 227 -37.48 47.18 -1.80
CA ASN A 227 -38.12 47.36 -0.50
C ASN A 227 -38.33 48.84 -0.13
N GLN A 228 -37.48 49.75 -0.62
CA GLN A 228 -37.72 51.19 -0.51
C GLN A 228 -38.88 51.67 -1.42
N ASN A 229 -39.10 51.00 -2.55
CA ASN A 229 -40.06 51.38 -3.58
C ASN A 229 -41.20 50.35 -3.75
N ILE A 230 -41.68 49.77 -2.65
CA ILE A 230 -42.65 48.63 -2.67
C ILE A 230 -43.91 48.94 -3.49
N TYR A 231 -44.41 50.18 -3.44
CA TYR A 231 -45.64 50.55 -4.15
C TYR A 231 -45.47 50.69 -5.67
N ALA A 232 -44.26 50.93 -6.15
CA ALA A 232 -43.98 51.12 -7.57
C ALA A 232 -43.60 49.81 -8.28
N VAL A 233 -43.15 48.80 -7.52
CA VAL A 233 -42.66 47.53 -8.06
C VAL A 233 -43.72 46.43 -7.89
N PRO A 234 -44.11 45.70 -8.96
CA PRO A 234 -45.08 44.61 -8.83
C PRO A 234 -44.57 43.50 -7.89
N ALA A 235 -45.48 42.92 -7.10
CA ALA A 235 -45.15 41.91 -6.09
C ALA A 235 -44.37 40.70 -6.64
N VAL A 236 -44.61 40.32 -7.89
CA VAL A 236 -43.91 39.22 -8.57
C VAL A 236 -42.41 39.50 -8.69
N TYR A 237 -42.02 40.74 -9.00
CA TYR A 237 -40.60 41.10 -9.09
C TYR A 237 -39.90 40.96 -7.75
N ARG A 238 -40.55 41.38 -6.66
CA ARG A 238 -40.01 41.23 -5.30
C ARG A 238 -39.78 39.75 -4.93
N LEU A 239 -40.74 38.87 -5.21
CA LEU A 239 -40.61 37.43 -4.93
C LEU A 239 -39.48 36.79 -5.75
N THR A 240 -39.32 37.22 -7.00
CA THR A 240 -38.21 36.76 -7.85
C THR A 240 -36.86 37.18 -7.28
N GLN A 241 -36.74 38.43 -6.80
CA GLN A 241 -35.50 38.94 -6.20
C GLN A 241 -35.21 38.31 -4.84
N GLU A 242 -36.24 38.08 -4.03
CA GLU A 242 -36.09 37.32 -2.78
C GLU A 242 -35.56 35.90 -3.06
N ARG A 243 -36.09 35.23 -4.09
CA ARG A 243 -35.58 33.93 -4.52
C ARG A 243 -34.13 34.01 -4.99
N ALA A 244 -33.73 35.07 -5.70
CA ALA A 244 -32.35 35.28 -6.15
C ALA A 244 -31.39 35.38 -4.94
N VAL A 245 -31.68 36.28 -3.99
CA VAL A 245 -30.89 36.44 -2.75
C VAL A 245 -30.77 35.13 -1.97
N GLN A 246 -31.84 34.34 -1.88
CA GLN A 246 -31.78 33.02 -1.22
C GLN A 246 -30.93 32.01 -2.00
N GLY A 247 -30.96 32.08 -3.34
CA GLY A 247 -30.06 31.36 -4.23
C GLY A 247 -28.60 31.69 -3.93
N ASP A 248 -28.24 32.97 -3.93
CA ASP A 248 -26.86 33.43 -3.72
C ASP A 248 -26.34 33.06 -2.33
N ARG A 249 -27.18 33.15 -1.29
CA ARG A 249 -26.83 32.68 0.06
C ARG A 249 -26.47 31.19 0.06
N THR A 250 -27.19 30.39 -0.72
CA THR A 250 -26.91 28.96 -0.86
C THR A 250 -25.59 28.73 -1.60
N GLU A 251 -25.31 29.54 -2.63
CA GLU A 251 -24.05 29.48 -3.38
C GLU A 251 -22.84 29.88 -2.53
N VAL A 252 -22.94 30.95 -1.74
CA VAL A 252 -21.91 31.35 -0.77
C VAL A 252 -21.64 30.23 0.23
N ASN A 253 -22.69 29.64 0.80
CA ASN A 253 -22.55 28.52 1.73
C ASN A 253 -21.87 27.30 1.08
N ARG A 254 -22.20 27.00 -0.18
CA ARG A 254 -21.56 25.92 -0.95
C ARG A 254 -20.07 26.22 -1.16
N ALA A 255 -19.72 27.44 -1.57
CA ALA A 255 -18.33 27.83 -1.78
C ALA A 255 -17.53 27.82 -0.47
N LEU A 256 -18.09 28.34 0.63
CA LEU A 256 -17.49 28.30 1.96
C LEU A 256 -17.25 26.87 2.44
N ASN A 257 -18.22 25.98 2.28
CA ASN A 257 -18.08 24.58 2.69
C ASN A 257 -16.95 23.87 1.92
N ASN A 258 -16.75 24.20 0.64
CA ASN A 258 -15.64 23.66 -0.15
C ASN A 258 -14.28 24.14 0.37
N LEU A 259 -14.12 25.43 0.69
CA LEU A 259 -12.87 25.96 1.24
C LEU A 259 -12.59 25.41 2.65
N LYS A 260 -13.64 25.26 3.48
CA LYS A 260 -13.53 24.63 4.80
C LYS A 260 -13.15 23.15 4.73
N ALA A 261 -13.68 22.42 3.75
CA ALA A 261 -13.30 21.02 3.53
C ALA A 261 -11.79 20.88 3.23
N TRP A 262 -11.20 21.89 2.60
CA TRP A 262 -9.76 21.98 2.32
C TRP A 262 -8.92 22.56 3.46
N ASP A 263 -9.54 22.89 4.60
CA ASP A 263 -8.87 23.42 5.80
C ASP A 263 -8.12 24.73 5.53
N ILE A 264 -8.69 25.57 4.64
CA ILE A 264 -8.11 26.88 4.36
C ILE A 264 -8.26 27.76 5.62
N PRO A 265 -7.21 28.49 6.03
CA PRO A 265 -7.27 29.35 7.20
C PRO A 265 -8.42 30.35 7.11
N GLN A 266 -9.15 30.54 8.22
CA GLN A 266 -10.26 31.50 8.28
C GLN A 266 -9.82 32.93 7.95
N VAL A 267 -8.56 33.28 8.26
CA VAL A 267 -7.98 34.59 7.93
C VAL A 267 -8.04 34.86 6.43
N GLU A 268 -7.71 33.88 5.58
CA GLU A 268 -7.78 34.04 4.13
C GLU A 268 -9.23 34.16 3.63
N ILE A 269 -10.19 33.52 4.31
CA ILE A 269 -11.61 33.64 3.98
C ILE A 269 -12.12 35.04 4.34
N ASP A 270 -11.71 35.57 5.49
CA ASP A 270 -12.08 36.91 5.95
C ASP A 270 -11.48 38.00 5.05
N GLU A 271 -10.26 37.79 4.55
CA GLU A 271 -9.63 38.65 3.54
C GLU A 271 -10.45 38.70 2.24
N LEU A 272 -10.96 37.56 1.75
CA LEU A 272 -11.84 37.51 0.58
C LEU A 272 -13.16 38.24 0.81
N HIS A 273 -13.74 38.16 2.02
CA HIS A 273 -14.91 38.95 2.37
C HIS A 273 -14.62 40.45 2.35
N ALA A 274 -13.46 40.87 2.85
CA ALA A 274 -13.04 42.27 2.80
C ALA A 274 -12.80 42.75 1.36
N GLU A 275 -12.22 41.90 0.52
CA GLU A 275 -12.01 42.18 -0.90
C GLU A 275 -13.33 42.29 -1.67
N ALA A 276 -14.28 41.37 -1.48
CA ALA A 276 -15.62 41.45 -2.08
C ALA A 276 -16.32 42.77 -1.75
N LYS A 277 -16.23 43.22 -0.49
CA LYS A 277 -16.78 44.51 -0.06
C LYS A 277 -16.10 45.71 -0.73
N LYS A 278 -14.79 45.66 -0.93
CA LYS A 278 -14.05 46.70 -1.67
C LYS A 278 -14.51 46.75 -3.12
N ILE A 279 -14.61 45.60 -3.79
CA ILE A 279 -15.07 45.51 -5.19
C ILE A 279 -16.49 46.06 -5.34
N HIS A 280 -17.37 45.77 -4.38
CA HIS A 280 -18.73 46.31 -4.39
C HIS A 280 -18.75 47.83 -4.16
N ALA A 281 -17.87 48.36 -3.31
CA ALA A 281 -17.77 49.80 -3.06
C ALA A 281 -17.20 50.56 -4.27
N ASP A 282 -16.25 49.97 -4.99
CA ASP A 282 -15.64 50.54 -6.18
C ASP A 282 -16.55 50.39 -7.41
N LYS A 283 -17.59 51.23 -7.47
CA LYS A 283 -18.50 51.35 -8.63
C LYS A 283 -17.79 51.69 -9.94
N ASN A 284 -16.57 52.22 -9.87
CA ASN A 284 -15.78 52.66 -11.01
C ASN A 284 -14.73 51.63 -11.47
N ALA A 285 -14.51 50.53 -10.73
CA ALA A 285 -13.50 49.52 -11.14
C ALA A 285 -13.93 48.68 -12.36
N TRP A 286 -15.17 48.85 -12.80
CA TRP A 286 -15.80 48.04 -13.84
C TRP A 286 -15.98 48.76 -15.19
N PHE A 287 -15.56 50.03 -15.29
CA PHE A 287 -15.54 50.84 -16.52
C PHE A 287 -14.12 51.30 -16.84
#